data_AF-A0A9E0LCX2-F1
#
_entry.id   AF-A0A9E0LCX2-F1
#
_cell.length_a   1.000
_cell.length_b   1.000
_cell.length_c   1.000
_cell.angle_alpha   90.00
_cell.angle_beta   90.00
_cell.angle_gamma   90.00
#
_symmetry.space_group_name_H-M   'P 1'
#
loop_
_entity.id
_entity.type
_entity.pdbx_description
1 polymer ?
#
loop_
_entity_poly.entity_id
_entity_poly.type
_entity_poly.pdbx_seq_one_letter_code
_entity_poly.pdbx_strand_id
1 'polypeptide(L)' 'MNRNEHAQALDSRLLGIFEHKILEFTKFSEENPNTAAITMLIADLYRDLANIVKH' A
#
# COMPACT_ATOMS: atom_id res chain seq x y z
N MET A 1 -18.45 -13.31 -18.86
CA MET A 1 -17.44 -12.54 -18.10
C MET A 1 -17.63 -12.87 -16.64
N ASN A 2 -16.66 -13.59 -16.08
CA ASN A 2 -16.78 -14.23 -14.77
C ASN A 2 -16.51 -13.18 -13.69
N ARG A 3 -17.42 -13.02 -12.72
CA ARG A 3 -17.28 -12.06 -11.60
C ARG A 3 -15.94 -12.21 -10.85
N ASN A 4 -15.35 -13.40 -10.93
CA ASN A 4 -14.05 -13.75 -10.37
C ASN A 4 -12.86 -13.05 -11.08
N GLU A 5 -12.89 -12.88 -12.40
CA GLU A 5 -11.79 -12.24 -13.16
C GLU A 5 -11.69 -10.75 -12.85
N HIS A 6 -12.84 -10.07 -12.75
CA HIS A 6 -12.90 -8.65 -12.41
C HIS A 6 -12.48 -8.39 -10.95
N ALA A 7 -12.81 -9.31 -10.02
CA ALA A 7 -12.36 -9.25 -8.65
C ALA A 7 -10.84 -9.40 -8.55
N GLN A 8 -10.26 -10.43 -9.19
CA GLN A 8 -8.81 -10.64 -9.21
C GLN A 8 -8.04 -9.48 -9.86
N ALA A 9 -8.59 -8.89 -10.93
CA ALA A 9 -8.00 -7.71 -11.56
C ALA A 9 -8.02 -6.48 -10.64
N LEU A 10 -9.10 -6.32 -9.86
CA LEU A 10 -9.20 -5.26 -8.85
C LEU A 10 -8.20 -5.49 -7.72
N ASP A 11 -8.11 -6.72 -7.19
CA ASP A 11 -7.19 -7.07 -6.11
C ASP A 11 -5.74 -6.84 -6.53
N SER A 12 -5.37 -7.27 -7.74
CA SER A 12 -4.03 -7.03 -8.31
C SER A 12 -3.70 -5.54 -8.42
N ARG A 13 -4.69 -4.72 -8.82
CA ARG A 13 -4.52 -3.28 -8.95
C ARG A 13 -4.39 -2.60 -7.58
N LEU A 14 -5.22 -2.99 -6.62
CA LEU A 14 -5.18 -2.45 -5.26
C LEU A 14 -3.85 -2.80 -4.59
N LEU A 15 -3.41 -4.05 -4.73
CA LEU A 15 -2.13 -4.50 -4.21
C LEU A 15 -0.97 -3.64 -4.75
N GLY A 16 -0.91 -3.42 -6.07
CA GLY A 16 0.11 -2.57 -6.68
C GLY A 16 0.08 -1.12 -6.17
N ILE A 17 -1.12 -0.55 -5.95
CA ILE A 17 -1.27 0.79 -5.39
C ILE A 17 -0.73 0.84 -3.96
N PHE A 18 -1.07 -0.14 -3.13
CA PHE A 18 -0.64 -0.18 -1.73
C PHE A 18 0.87 -0.36 -1.62
N GLU A 19 1.45 -1.30 -2.37
CA GLU A 19 2.91 -1.51 -2.39
C GLU A 19 3.67 -0.26 -2.87
N HIS A 20 3.14 0.44 -3.88
CA HIS A 20 3.70 1.71 -4.33
C HIS A 20 3.67 2.78 -3.24
N LYS A 21 2.55 2.91 -2.51
CA LYS A 21 2.42 3.89 -1.43
C LYS A 21 3.32 3.59 -0.24
N ILE A 22 3.56 2.32 0.10
CA ILE A 22 4.54 1.93 1.12
C ILE A 22 5.92 2.52 0.76
N LEU A 23 6.38 2.33 -0.47
CA LEU A 23 7.68 2.84 -0.93
C LEU A 23 7.74 4.37 -0.90
N GLU A 24 6.68 5.04 -1.36
CA GLU A 24 6.59 6.51 -1.39
C GLU A 24 6.67 7.11 0.03
N PHE A 25 5.89 6.58 0.97
CA PHE A 25 5.89 7.10 2.34
C PHE A 25 7.16 6.74 3.12
N THR A 26 7.74 5.57 2.85
CA THR A 26 9.05 5.21 3.42
C THR A 26 10.11 6.20 2.97
N LYS A 27 10.20 6.46 1.66
CA LYS A 27 11.13 7.46 1.12
C LYS A 27 10.88 8.86 1.69
N PHE A 28 9.63 9.28 1.76
CA PHE A 28 9.28 10.60 2.32
C PHE A 28 9.68 10.72 3.80
N SER A 29 9.61 9.62 4.58
CA SER A 29 10.07 9.58 5.96
C SER A 29 11.58 9.80 6.10
N GLU A 30 12.37 9.27 5.15
CA GLU A 30 13.83 9.43 5.12
C GLU A 30 14.21 10.87 4.74
N GLU A 31 13.46 11.48 3.82
CA GLU A 31 13.71 12.85 3.34
C GLU A 31 13.23 13.93 4.32
N ASN A 32 12.27 13.62 5.20
CA ASN A 32 11.62 14.58 6.10
C ASN A 32 11.59 14.09 7.55
N PRO A 33 12.70 14.26 8.31
CA PRO A 33 12.83 13.72 9.67
C PRO A 33 11.74 14.17 10.64
N ASN A 34 11.24 15.40 10.49
CA ASN A 34 10.20 15.98 11.35
C ASN A 34 8.85 15.28 11.23
N THR A 35 8.58 14.63 10.09
CA THR A 35 7.33 13.91 9.81
C THR A 35 7.54 12.40 9.68
N ALA A 36 8.77 11.91 9.87
CA ALA A 36 9.13 10.51 9.68
C ALA A 36 8.24 9.54 10.48
N ALA A 37 7.94 9.87 11.73
CA ALA A 37 7.11 9.00 12.58
C ALA A 37 5.69 8.82 12.00
N ILE A 38 5.04 9.91 11.57
CA ILE A 38 3.69 9.84 11.03
C ILE A 38 3.67 9.21 9.63
N THR A 39 4.68 9.45 8.81
CA THR A 39 4.73 8.89 7.46
C THR A 39 5.06 7.40 7.47
N MET A 40 5.86 6.93 8.43
CA MET A 40 6.04 5.50 8.68
C MET A 40 4.75 4.83 9.15
N LEU A 41 3.96 5.45 10.04
CA LEU A 41 2.64 4.93 10.42
C LEU A 41 1.69 4.79 9.21
N ILE A 42 1.74 5.74 8.28
CA ILE A 42 0.95 5.66 7.04
C ILE A 42 1.48 4.52 6.14
N ALA A 43 2.80 4.36 6.02
CA ALA A 43 3.39 3.24 5.26
C ALA A 43 2.95 1.88 5.84
N ASP A 44 2.92 1.75 7.17
CA ASP A 44 2.46 0.55 7.85
C ASP A 44 0.96 0.28 7.61
N LEU A 45 0.11 1.32 7.61
CA LEU A 45 -1.30 1.17 7.24
C LEU A 45 -1.46 0.61 5.82
N TYR A 46 -0.69 1.09 4.85
CA TYR A 46 -0.72 0.54 3.49
C TYR A 46 -0.19 -0.90 3.43
N ARG A 47 0.76 -1.27 4.30
CA ARG A 47 1.24 -2.65 4.44
C ARG A 47 0.15 -3.57 4.96
N ASP A 48 -0.62 -3.13 5.95
CA ASP A 48 -1.76 -3.89 6.46
C ASP A 48 -2.83 -4.08 5.38
N LEU A 49 -3.14 -3.03 4.61
CA LEU A 49 -4.08 -3.14 3.47
C LEU A 49 -3.57 -4.09 2.39
N ALA A 50 -2.29 -4.06 2.06
CA ALA A 50 -1.69 -4.99 1.11
C ALA A 50 -1.77 -6.44 1.59
N ASN A 51 -1.56 -6.68 2.89
CA ASN A 51 -1.69 -8.01 3.48
C ASN A 51 -3.14 -8.52 3.44
N ILE A 52 -4.13 -7.65 3.66
CA ILE A 52 -5.55 -8.01 3.55
C ILE A 52 -5.89 -8.45 2.12
N VAL A 53 -5.36 -7.78 1.09
CA VAL A 53 -5.65 -8.11 -0.31
C VAL A 53 -4.90 -9.36 -0.80
N LYS A 54 -3.77 -9.71 -0.17
CA LYS A 54 -3.01 -10.94 -0.49
C LYS A 54 -3.68 -12.22 0.02
N HIS A 55 -4.61 -12.12 0.96
CA HIS A 55 -5.23 -13.25 1.68
C HIS A 55 -6.72 -13.39 1.32
#